data_AF-A0A363T505-F1
#
_entry.id   AF-A0A363T505-F1
#
_cell.length_a   1.000
_cell.length_b   1.000
_cell.length_c   1.000
_cell.angle_alpha   90.00
_cell.angle_beta   90.00
_cell.angle_gamma   90.00
#
_symmetry.space_group_name_H-M   'P 1'
#
loop_
_entity.id
_entity.type
_entity.pdbx_description
1 polymer ?
#
loop_
_entity_poly.entity_id
_entity_poly.type
_entity_poly.pdbx_seq_one_letter_code
_entity_poly.pdbx_strand_id
1 'polypeptide(L)'
;MSTVKLEKSIKAPPAEIYHYFTSSTALRDWMCDVATATAQPGGHLYMCWSGEYYTSGEYLELKADKSISFTWFGKGEPHKTRVDVTLKGVRGGTLVKLAHRGMGKGQKWESITKVYQKEWQSALENLASVTEAGPDLRITRRPMLGIYLGDFDASIAKKLGCPVDFGSRLDGVVEGMGAAKVGLQKDDVIIAVDGHELIAGTTLGTILGTKHAGDVVEVTFYRGADKLTANMTLSGRPIPTIPASYQELSKEVEKQYRQSMVEIETAINGVSEAQCAHQPNPKEWSVNDILAHLIQSEVGWQNRASEIISGTEGAYDEYSGNLQSRIDATLSIYPTKASLITQLKAVQAETVIFLASVPADFLVHKGRFWKLVYEVAQNPYHMQSHLEQIQKALQAVKA
;
A
#
# COMPACT_ATOMS: atom_id res chain seq x y z
N MET A 1 -34.57 -14.44 9.33
CA MET A 1 -33.19 -14.07 8.98
C MET A 1 -33.03 -12.58 9.28
N SER A 2 -31.92 -12.16 9.88
CA SER A 2 -31.65 -10.74 10.16
C SER A 2 -31.13 -10.02 8.90
N THR A 3 -31.00 -8.69 8.98
CA THR A 3 -30.50 -7.85 7.88
C THR A 3 -29.71 -6.68 8.47
N VAL A 4 -28.52 -6.42 7.93
CA VAL A 4 -27.73 -5.22 8.17
C VAL A 4 -28.18 -4.18 7.16
N LYS A 5 -28.54 -2.99 7.63
CA LYS A 5 -28.97 -1.87 6.79
C LYS A 5 -28.11 -0.66 7.10
N LEU A 6 -27.54 -0.06 6.06
CA LEU A 6 -26.70 1.12 6.15
C LEU A 6 -27.10 2.10 5.06
N GLU A 7 -27.01 3.39 5.37
CA GLU A 7 -27.20 4.46 4.40
C GLU A 7 -26.03 5.45 4.52
N LYS A 8 -25.53 5.93 3.38
CA LYS A 8 -24.46 6.93 3.32
C LYS A 8 -24.70 7.88 2.15
N SER A 9 -24.64 9.18 2.41
CA SER A 9 -24.55 10.19 1.35
C SER A 9 -23.09 10.38 0.96
N ILE A 10 -22.80 10.27 -0.34
CA ILE A 10 -21.45 10.37 -0.90
C ILE A 10 -21.48 11.44 -2.01
N LYS A 11 -20.53 12.39 -1.99
CA LYS A 11 -20.41 13.47 -2.98
C LYS A 11 -19.76 13.01 -4.29
N ALA A 12 -20.34 11.98 -4.90
CA ALA A 12 -19.95 11.41 -6.17
C ALA A 12 -21.21 11.04 -7.00
N PRO A 13 -21.16 11.08 -8.33
CA PRO A 13 -22.29 10.71 -9.18
C PRO A 13 -22.62 9.22 -9.04
N PRO A 14 -23.89 8.80 -9.27
CA PRO A 14 -24.27 7.40 -9.13
C PRO A 14 -23.47 6.45 -10.02
N ALA A 15 -23.05 6.90 -11.21
CA ALA A 15 -22.21 6.12 -12.12
C ALA A 15 -20.82 5.77 -11.53
N GLU A 16 -20.21 6.70 -10.79
CA GLU A 16 -18.93 6.44 -10.13
C GLU A 16 -19.12 5.42 -8.99
N ILE A 17 -20.16 5.59 -8.17
CA ILE A 17 -20.46 4.63 -7.11
C ILE A 17 -20.76 3.24 -7.68
N TYR A 18 -21.55 3.17 -8.76
CA TYR A 18 -21.87 1.92 -9.43
C TYR A 18 -20.61 1.21 -9.91
N HIS A 19 -19.68 1.93 -10.54
CA HIS A 19 -18.40 1.41 -11.01
C HIS A 19 -17.59 0.71 -9.90
N TYR A 20 -17.57 1.28 -8.68
CA TYR A 20 -16.90 0.66 -7.53
C TYR A 20 -17.49 -0.69 -7.09
N PHE A 21 -18.75 -0.98 -7.42
CA PHE A 21 -19.37 -2.29 -7.18
C PHE A 21 -19.20 -3.28 -8.34
N THR A 22 -18.75 -2.84 -9.52
CA THR A 22 -18.81 -3.62 -10.76
C THR A 22 -17.48 -3.77 -11.47
N SER A 23 -16.40 -3.19 -10.95
CA SER A 23 -15.05 -3.31 -11.51
C SER A 23 -14.10 -3.98 -10.53
N SER A 24 -13.38 -5.01 -10.98
CA SER A 24 -12.34 -5.68 -10.19
C SER A 24 -11.29 -4.70 -9.64
N THR A 25 -10.85 -3.74 -10.45
CA THR A 25 -9.86 -2.73 -10.02
C THR A 25 -10.46 -1.77 -9.00
N ALA A 26 -11.68 -1.27 -9.24
CA ALA A 26 -12.32 -0.36 -8.30
C ALA A 26 -12.65 -1.03 -6.95
N LEU A 27 -13.03 -2.31 -6.94
CA LEU A 27 -13.21 -3.08 -5.71
C LEU A 27 -11.90 -3.19 -4.91
N ARG A 28 -10.76 -3.38 -5.59
CA ARG A 28 -9.44 -3.37 -4.95
C ARG A 28 -9.07 -2.00 -4.40
N ASP A 29 -9.38 -0.92 -5.11
CA ASP A 29 -9.11 0.44 -4.65
C ASP A 29 -10.00 0.86 -3.47
N TRP A 30 -11.15 0.21 -3.31
CA TRP A 30 -12.13 0.55 -2.29
C TRP A 30 -12.09 -0.33 -1.06
N MET A 31 -12.23 -1.65 -1.19
CA MET A 31 -12.60 -2.46 -0.02
C MET A 31 -11.80 -3.72 0.19
N CYS A 32 -11.14 -4.30 -0.82
CA CYS A 32 -10.38 -5.55 -0.70
C CYS A 32 -8.98 -5.45 -1.31
N ASP A 33 -8.15 -6.48 -1.13
CA ASP A 33 -6.78 -6.52 -1.67
C ASP A 33 -6.73 -7.21 -3.04
N VAL A 34 -7.59 -8.23 -3.24
CA VAL A 34 -7.77 -8.94 -4.51
C VAL A 34 -9.25 -8.99 -4.86
N ALA A 35 -9.60 -8.77 -6.13
CA ALA A 35 -10.95 -8.97 -6.63
C ALA A 35 -10.99 -9.48 -8.06
N THR A 36 -11.99 -10.30 -8.37
CA THR A 36 -12.44 -10.58 -9.74
C THR A 36 -13.95 -10.41 -9.83
N ALA A 37 -14.41 -9.69 -10.83
CA ALA A 37 -15.82 -9.37 -11.04
C ALA A 37 -16.18 -9.46 -12.52
N THR A 38 -17.26 -10.18 -12.82
CA THR A 38 -17.93 -10.14 -14.13
C THR A 38 -19.30 -9.50 -13.93
N ALA A 39 -19.41 -8.19 -14.16
CA ALA A 39 -20.59 -7.41 -13.85
C ALA A 39 -21.74 -7.60 -14.86
N GLN A 40 -22.36 -8.78 -14.82
CA GLN A 40 -23.60 -9.13 -15.51
C GLN A 40 -24.38 -10.13 -14.65
N PRO A 41 -25.72 -10.25 -14.78
CA PRO A 41 -26.47 -11.30 -14.09
C PRO A 41 -25.87 -12.70 -14.34
N GLY A 42 -25.62 -13.45 -13.26
CA GLY A 42 -24.95 -14.75 -13.26
C GLY A 42 -23.40 -14.68 -13.33
N GLY A 43 -22.82 -13.48 -13.48
CA GLY A 43 -21.38 -13.29 -13.48
C GLY A 43 -20.79 -13.40 -12.07
N HIS A 44 -19.55 -13.91 -11.98
CA HIS A 44 -18.88 -14.16 -10.71
C HIS A 44 -18.44 -12.86 -10.02
N LEU A 45 -18.34 -12.94 -8.69
CA LEU A 45 -17.71 -11.96 -7.82
C LEU A 45 -16.86 -12.70 -6.79
N TYR A 46 -15.59 -12.33 -6.69
CA TYR A 46 -14.66 -12.83 -5.69
C TYR A 46 -13.90 -11.65 -5.09
N MET A 47 -13.77 -11.62 -3.77
CA MET A 47 -12.99 -10.62 -3.04
C MET A 47 -12.19 -11.29 -1.92
N CYS A 48 -10.93 -10.91 -1.78
CA CYS A 48 -10.03 -11.39 -0.73
C CYS A 48 -9.30 -10.21 -0.08
N TRP A 49 -9.04 -10.34 1.23
CA TRP A 49 -8.27 -9.39 2.03
C TRP A 49 -6.92 -10.01 2.39
N SER A 50 -5.96 -9.19 2.82
CA SER A 50 -4.61 -9.60 3.24
C SER A 50 -4.57 -10.59 4.42
N GLY A 51 -5.70 -10.77 5.10
CA GLY A 51 -5.90 -11.83 6.08
C GLY A 51 -6.44 -13.13 5.48
N GLU A 52 -6.97 -13.98 6.33
CA GLU A 52 -7.51 -15.27 5.90
C GLU A 52 -8.92 -15.21 5.30
N TYR A 53 -9.61 -14.08 5.42
CA TYR A 53 -11.00 -13.95 5.01
C TYR A 53 -11.12 -13.62 3.52
N TYR A 54 -12.02 -14.33 2.85
CA TYR A 54 -12.45 -14.06 1.48
C TYR A 54 -13.94 -14.31 1.37
N THR A 55 -14.55 -13.79 0.30
CA THR A 55 -15.95 -14.05 -0.06
C THR A 55 -16.08 -14.33 -1.54
N SER A 56 -17.06 -15.16 -1.89
CA SER A 56 -17.45 -15.40 -3.28
C SER A 56 -18.95 -15.24 -3.47
N GLY A 57 -19.35 -14.96 -4.71
CA GLY A 57 -20.74 -14.73 -5.06
C GLY A 57 -20.93 -14.57 -6.55
N GLU A 58 -22.16 -14.20 -6.88
CA GLU A 58 -22.65 -13.98 -8.24
C GLU A 58 -23.54 -12.73 -8.26
N TYR A 59 -23.41 -11.92 -9.30
CA TYR A 59 -24.34 -10.82 -9.54
C TYR A 59 -25.72 -11.36 -9.90
N LEU A 60 -26.75 -10.88 -9.21
CA LEU A 60 -28.13 -11.30 -9.40
C LEU A 60 -28.88 -10.34 -10.33
N GLU A 61 -28.75 -9.04 -10.08
CA GLU A 61 -29.41 -7.99 -10.84
C GLU A 61 -28.52 -6.75 -10.85
N LEU A 62 -28.42 -6.13 -12.02
CA LEU A 62 -27.63 -4.92 -12.26
C LEU A 62 -28.48 -3.95 -13.06
N LYS A 63 -28.75 -2.78 -12.48
CA LYS A 63 -29.35 -1.65 -13.19
C LYS A 63 -28.34 -0.52 -13.10
N ALA A 64 -27.72 -0.20 -14.24
CA ALA A 64 -26.71 0.84 -14.36
C ALA A 64 -27.11 2.08 -13.56
N ASP A 65 -26.21 2.52 -12.70
CA ASP A 65 -26.28 3.74 -11.88
C ASP A 65 -27.45 3.79 -10.88
N LYS A 66 -28.17 2.68 -10.69
CA LYS A 66 -29.42 2.62 -9.89
C LYS A 66 -29.40 1.54 -8.84
N SER A 67 -29.00 0.31 -9.18
CA SER A 67 -29.00 -0.78 -8.20
C SER A 67 -28.07 -1.92 -8.58
N ILE A 68 -27.50 -2.53 -7.54
CA ILE A 68 -26.63 -3.71 -7.62
C ILE A 68 -27.18 -4.75 -6.64
N SER A 69 -27.33 -5.99 -7.07
CA SER A 69 -27.63 -7.12 -6.19
C SER A 69 -26.66 -8.25 -6.49
N PHE A 70 -26.07 -8.84 -5.45
CA PHE A 70 -25.19 -9.99 -5.58
C PHE A 70 -25.29 -10.90 -4.35
N THR A 71 -24.87 -12.14 -4.52
CA THR A 71 -24.75 -13.08 -3.40
C THR A 71 -23.43 -12.92 -2.68
N TRP A 72 -23.38 -13.32 -1.41
CA TRP A 72 -22.19 -13.27 -0.57
C TRP A 72 -22.02 -14.61 0.13
N PHE A 73 -20.83 -15.18 0.08
CA PHE A 73 -20.50 -16.39 0.82
C PHE A 73 -19.05 -16.32 1.28
N GLY A 74 -18.89 -15.85 2.51
CA GLY A 74 -17.59 -15.69 3.14
C GLY A 74 -17.02 -16.98 3.70
N LYS A 75 -15.69 -17.04 3.84
CA LYS A 75 -14.96 -18.16 4.44
C LYS A 75 -15.54 -18.49 5.83
N GLY A 76 -15.94 -19.74 6.00
CA GLY A 76 -16.44 -20.26 7.28
C GLY A 76 -17.88 -19.85 7.62
N GLU A 77 -18.60 -19.18 6.73
CA GLU A 77 -19.99 -18.80 6.96
C GLU A 77 -20.95 -20.00 6.82
N PRO A 78 -22.06 -20.05 7.57
CA PRO A 78 -22.96 -21.20 7.54
C PRO A 78 -23.68 -21.42 6.19
N HIS A 79 -23.98 -20.33 5.48
CA HIS A 79 -24.63 -20.39 4.17
C HIS A 79 -24.52 -19.04 3.45
N LYS A 80 -24.83 -19.06 2.15
CA LYS A 80 -24.90 -17.88 1.27
C LYS A 80 -25.91 -16.85 1.77
N THR A 81 -25.55 -15.58 1.71
CA THR A 81 -26.37 -14.38 1.97
C THR A 81 -26.47 -13.51 0.72
N ARG A 82 -27.14 -12.36 0.81
CA ARG A 82 -27.37 -11.46 -0.33
C ARG A 82 -27.11 -10.01 0.06
N VAL A 83 -26.42 -9.27 -0.80
CA VAL A 83 -26.22 -7.83 -0.67
C VAL A 83 -27.04 -7.11 -1.75
N ASP A 84 -27.87 -6.16 -1.32
CA ASP A 84 -28.60 -5.25 -2.19
C ASP A 84 -28.11 -3.82 -1.97
N VAL A 85 -27.80 -3.12 -3.06
CA VAL A 85 -27.38 -1.73 -3.06
C VAL A 85 -28.32 -0.94 -3.96
N THR A 86 -28.85 0.17 -3.45
CA THR A 86 -29.62 1.15 -4.23
C THR A 86 -28.87 2.47 -4.23
N LEU A 87 -28.78 3.07 -5.42
CA LEU A 87 -28.14 4.34 -5.68
C LEU A 87 -29.22 5.34 -6.07
N LYS A 88 -29.38 6.39 -5.27
CA LYS A 88 -30.29 7.49 -5.56
C LYS A 88 -29.50 8.77 -5.72
N GLY A 89 -29.49 9.33 -6.94
CA GLY A 89 -28.97 10.67 -7.17
C GLY A 89 -29.70 11.69 -6.27
N VAL A 90 -28.92 12.50 -5.57
CA VAL A 90 -29.37 13.61 -4.73
C VAL A 90 -28.60 14.88 -5.10
N ARG A 91 -29.02 16.05 -4.61
CA ARG A 91 -28.28 17.28 -4.85
C ARG A 91 -26.85 17.14 -4.31
N GLY A 92 -25.86 17.24 -5.20
CA GLY A 92 -24.44 17.19 -4.84
C GLY A 92 -23.86 15.77 -4.66
N GLY A 93 -24.57 14.71 -5.03
CA GLY A 93 -24.01 13.35 -4.95
C GLY A 93 -25.03 12.22 -5.03
N THR A 94 -24.75 11.14 -4.30
CA THR A 94 -25.55 9.90 -4.30
C THR A 94 -25.87 9.49 -2.86
N LEU A 95 -27.13 9.17 -2.60
CA LEU A 95 -27.53 8.41 -1.42
C LEU A 95 -27.39 6.93 -1.73
N VAL A 96 -26.44 6.27 -1.06
CA VAL A 96 -26.21 4.83 -1.13
C VAL A 96 -26.99 4.16 -0.01
N LYS A 97 -27.83 3.18 -0.36
CA LYS A 97 -28.51 2.32 0.61
C LYS A 97 -28.05 0.89 0.42
N LEU A 98 -27.48 0.30 1.46
CA LEU A 98 -26.99 -1.07 1.47
C LEU A 98 -27.83 -1.92 2.42
N ALA A 99 -28.23 -3.11 1.95
CA ALA A 99 -28.87 -4.13 2.76
C ALA A 99 -28.17 -5.48 2.56
N HIS A 100 -27.47 -5.97 3.59
CA HIS A 100 -26.95 -7.33 3.63
C HIS A 100 -27.96 -8.22 4.35
N ARG A 101 -28.59 -9.14 3.62
CA ARG A 101 -29.73 -9.96 4.01
C ARG A 101 -29.36 -11.42 4.12
N GLY A 102 -30.16 -12.14 4.90
CA GLY A 102 -30.16 -13.59 4.92
C GLY A 102 -29.44 -14.18 6.13
N MET A 103 -28.85 -13.39 7.02
CA MET A 103 -28.16 -13.94 8.19
C MET A 103 -29.13 -14.77 9.05
N GLY A 104 -28.71 -15.98 9.42
CA GLY A 104 -29.48 -16.93 10.20
C GLY A 104 -29.64 -16.53 11.68
N LYS A 105 -29.90 -17.52 12.53
CA LYS A 105 -30.04 -17.36 13.99
C LYS A 105 -28.86 -18.00 14.73
N GLY A 106 -28.65 -17.60 15.98
CA GLY A 106 -27.66 -18.18 16.89
C GLY A 106 -26.35 -17.39 16.97
N GLN A 107 -25.53 -17.71 17.98
CA GLN A 107 -24.34 -16.94 18.37
C GLN A 107 -23.36 -16.70 17.23
N LYS A 108 -23.13 -17.69 16.35
CA LYS A 108 -22.25 -17.53 15.18
C LYS A 108 -22.76 -16.44 14.23
N TRP A 109 -24.06 -16.42 13.94
CA TRP A 109 -24.67 -15.39 13.10
C TRP A 109 -24.74 -14.03 13.78
N GLU A 110 -24.91 -13.97 15.10
CA GLU A 110 -24.83 -12.73 15.86
C GLU A 110 -23.45 -12.08 15.76
N SER A 111 -22.39 -12.88 15.91
CA SER A 111 -21.00 -12.42 15.72
C SER A 111 -20.75 -11.96 14.28
N ILE A 112 -21.14 -12.75 13.28
CA ILE A 112 -21.00 -12.38 11.85
C ILE A 112 -21.77 -11.08 11.54
N THR A 113 -22.99 -10.93 12.06
CA THR A 113 -23.82 -9.74 11.83
C THR A 113 -23.17 -8.48 12.40
N LYS A 114 -22.55 -8.57 13.60
CA LYS A 114 -21.79 -7.45 14.19
C LYS A 114 -20.57 -7.08 13.34
N VAL A 115 -19.84 -8.08 12.84
CA VAL A 115 -18.70 -7.86 11.93
C VAL A 115 -19.19 -7.17 10.65
N TYR A 116 -20.22 -7.68 9.98
CA TYR A 116 -20.77 -7.05 8.78
C TYR A 116 -21.22 -5.61 9.01
N GLN A 117 -21.88 -5.32 10.13
CA GLN A 117 -22.29 -3.95 10.46
C GLN A 117 -21.09 -3.01 10.51
N LYS A 118 -20.02 -3.42 11.20
CA LYS A 118 -18.78 -2.65 11.33
C LYS A 118 -18.05 -2.51 10.00
N GLU A 119 -17.79 -3.63 9.31
CA GLU A 119 -16.99 -3.64 8.09
C GLU A 119 -17.70 -2.93 6.93
N TRP A 120 -19.02 -3.05 6.80
CA TRP A 120 -19.74 -2.26 5.80
C TRP A 120 -19.76 -0.77 6.12
N GLN A 121 -19.81 -0.39 7.40
CA GLN A 121 -19.69 1.02 7.80
C GLN A 121 -18.31 1.57 7.40
N SER A 122 -17.23 0.88 7.76
CA SER A 122 -15.86 1.24 7.37
C SER A 122 -15.69 1.27 5.85
N ALA A 123 -16.24 0.30 5.13
CA ALA A 123 -16.20 0.27 3.67
C ALA A 123 -16.94 1.48 3.07
N LEU A 124 -18.16 1.80 3.51
CA LEU A 124 -18.89 2.97 2.99
C LEU A 124 -18.21 4.30 3.34
N GLU A 125 -17.52 4.38 4.48
CA GLU A 125 -16.64 5.53 4.79
C GLU A 125 -15.46 5.61 3.82
N ASN A 126 -14.82 4.49 3.51
CA ASN A 126 -13.72 4.47 2.55
C ASN A 126 -14.19 4.81 1.13
N LEU A 127 -15.35 4.31 0.72
CA LEU A 127 -15.96 4.64 -0.58
C LEU A 127 -16.14 6.14 -0.73
N ALA A 128 -16.62 6.80 0.34
CA ALA A 128 -16.75 8.25 0.36
C ALA A 128 -15.37 8.92 0.22
N SER A 129 -14.36 8.45 0.94
CA SER A 129 -13.01 9.02 0.84
C SER A 129 -12.42 8.91 -0.56
N VAL A 130 -12.40 7.71 -1.16
CA VAL A 130 -11.77 7.47 -2.46
C VAL A 130 -12.48 8.18 -3.62
N THR A 131 -13.79 8.41 -3.51
CA THR A 131 -14.57 9.11 -4.55
C THR A 131 -14.63 10.63 -4.34
N GLU A 132 -14.75 11.10 -3.09
CA GLU A 132 -14.87 12.54 -2.82
C GLU A 132 -13.53 13.26 -2.89
N ALA A 133 -12.46 12.64 -2.39
CA ALA A 133 -11.16 13.27 -2.22
C ALA A 133 -9.99 12.47 -2.80
N GLY A 134 -10.11 11.14 -2.90
CA GLY A 134 -9.08 10.24 -3.42
C GLY A 134 -8.40 9.34 -2.40
N PRO A 135 -8.05 9.80 -1.17
CA PRO A 135 -7.33 8.96 -0.22
C PRO A 135 -8.00 7.65 0.14
N ASP A 136 -7.23 6.56 0.10
CA ASP A 136 -7.64 5.27 0.65
C ASP A 136 -7.43 5.27 2.18
N LEU A 137 -8.51 5.19 2.93
CA LEU A 137 -8.50 5.16 4.41
C LEU A 137 -7.83 3.91 4.95
N ARG A 138 -7.80 2.80 4.20
CA ARG A 138 -7.07 1.58 4.60
C ARG A 138 -5.57 1.82 4.67
N ILE A 139 -5.07 2.78 3.91
CA ILE A 139 -3.67 3.22 3.94
C ILE A 139 -3.49 4.38 4.90
N THR A 140 -4.30 5.45 4.77
CA THR A 140 -4.08 6.70 5.51
C THR A 140 -4.41 6.60 7.00
N ARG A 141 -5.35 5.74 7.40
CA ARG A 141 -5.66 5.48 8.81
C ARG A 141 -4.85 4.33 9.41
N ARG A 142 -3.99 3.66 8.64
CA ARG A 142 -3.21 2.53 9.17
C ARG A 142 -2.31 3.01 10.32
N PRO A 143 -2.47 2.47 11.54
CA PRO A 143 -1.67 2.88 12.67
C PRO A 143 -0.23 2.40 12.54
N MET A 144 0.72 3.26 12.93
CA MET A 144 2.14 2.98 12.99
C MET A 144 2.71 3.44 14.32
N LEU A 145 3.45 2.54 15.00
CA LEU A 145 4.23 2.90 16.19
C LEU A 145 5.47 3.72 15.79
N GLY A 146 6.08 3.39 14.64
CA GLY A 146 7.36 3.95 14.20
C GLY A 146 8.54 3.28 14.89
N ILE A 147 8.63 1.96 14.78
CA ILE A 147 9.66 1.13 15.43
C ILE A 147 10.32 0.18 14.43
N TYR A 148 11.56 -0.19 14.71
CA TYR A 148 12.23 -1.35 14.12
C TYR A 148 12.21 -2.47 15.15
N LEU A 149 11.67 -3.63 14.78
CA LEU A 149 11.67 -4.81 15.66
C LEU A 149 13.00 -5.55 15.53
N GLY A 150 13.47 -6.11 16.64
CA GLY A 150 14.63 -7.00 16.68
C GLY A 150 14.32 -8.30 17.39
N ASP A 151 15.21 -9.28 17.24
CA ASP A 151 15.06 -10.58 17.87
C ASP A 151 14.93 -10.46 19.40
N PHE A 152 14.07 -11.27 20.00
CA PHE A 152 13.90 -11.33 21.44
C PHE A 152 13.64 -12.77 21.88
N ASP A 153 14.46 -13.23 22.82
CA ASP A 153 14.36 -14.55 23.46
C ASP A 153 14.87 -14.46 24.90
N ALA A 154 14.80 -15.56 25.66
CA ALA A 154 15.25 -15.60 27.05
C ALA A 154 16.74 -15.27 27.23
N SER A 155 17.59 -15.55 26.24
CA SER A 155 19.03 -15.23 26.28
C SER A 155 19.25 -13.72 26.14
N ILE A 156 18.56 -13.09 25.19
CA ILE A 156 18.57 -11.64 24.99
C ILE A 156 17.96 -10.94 26.20
N ALA A 157 16.82 -11.41 26.72
CA ALA A 157 16.21 -10.88 27.93
C ALA A 157 17.19 -10.84 29.11
N LYS A 158 17.91 -11.95 29.36
CA LYS A 158 18.93 -12.03 30.42
C LYS A 158 20.08 -11.05 30.21
N LYS A 159 20.55 -10.88 28.97
CA LYS A 159 21.61 -9.91 28.64
C LYS A 159 21.17 -8.47 28.87
N LEU A 160 19.90 -8.16 28.58
CA LEU A 160 19.32 -6.84 28.80
C LEU A 160 18.95 -6.58 30.27
N GLY A 161 18.90 -7.63 31.11
CA GLY A 161 18.35 -7.53 32.46
C GLY A 161 16.83 -7.38 32.49
N CYS A 162 16.16 -7.77 31.40
CA CYS A 162 14.71 -7.74 31.25
C CYS A 162 14.08 -8.91 32.03
N PRO A 163 13.10 -8.66 32.92
CA PRO A 163 12.53 -9.71 33.77
C PRO A 163 11.49 -10.58 33.05
N VAL A 164 11.17 -10.28 31.80
CA VAL A 164 10.26 -11.08 30.96
C VAL A 164 11.01 -11.78 29.83
N ASP A 165 10.52 -12.96 29.47
CA ASP A 165 11.01 -13.80 28.37
C ASP A 165 10.19 -13.65 27.08
N PHE A 166 9.11 -12.85 27.12
CA PHE A 166 8.25 -12.57 25.98
C PHE A 166 7.97 -11.06 25.85
N GLY A 167 7.98 -10.56 24.61
CA GLY A 167 7.74 -9.16 24.28
C GLY A 167 8.24 -8.80 22.88
N SER A 168 8.07 -7.54 22.49
CA SER A 168 8.60 -6.99 21.24
C SER A 168 9.79 -6.08 21.51
N ARG A 169 11.02 -6.59 21.33
CA ARG A 169 12.25 -5.79 21.46
C ARG A 169 12.40 -4.83 20.29
N LEU A 170 12.80 -3.60 20.59
CA LEU A 170 13.08 -2.59 19.59
C LEU A 170 14.56 -2.62 19.19
N ASP A 171 14.86 -2.74 17.90
CA ASP A 171 16.20 -2.50 17.37
C ASP A 171 16.49 -1.00 17.15
N GLY A 172 15.42 -0.20 17.11
CA GLY A 172 15.43 1.25 17.05
C GLY A 172 14.03 1.84 16.87
N VAL A 173 13.97 3.16 16.74
CA VAL A 173 12.74 3.91 16.44
C VAL A 173 12.87 4.68 15.14
N VAL A 174 11.74 4.95 14.49
CA VAL A 174 11.67 5.81 13.32
C VAL A 174 11.54 7.25 13.78
N GLU A 175 12.52 8.08 13.43
CA GLU A 175 12.58 9.48 13.83
C GLU A 175 11.30 10.25 13.43
N GLY A 176 10.84 11.16 14.31
CA GLY A 176 9.61 11.93 14.10
C GLY A 176 8.28 11.16 14.23
N MET A 177 8.29 9.85 14.47
CA MET A 177 7.08 9.04 14.69
C MET A 177 6.73 8.88 16.18
N GLY A 178 5.58 8.28 16.47
CA GLY A 178 5.02 8.13 17.83
C GLY A 178 6.04 7.60 18.86
N ALA A 179 6.72 6.49 18.54
CA ALA A 179 7.67 5.86 19.46
C ALA A 179 8.85 6.77 19.82
N ALA A 180 9.44 7.45 18.83
CA ALA A 180 10.51 8.42 19.05
C ALA A 180 10.03 9.60 19.91
N LYS A 181 8.82 10.14 19.63
CA LYS A 181 8.24 11.28 20.35
C LYS A 181 7.99 11.02 21.84
N VAL A 182 7.71 9.77 22.21
CA VAL A 182 7.54 9.38 23.62
C VAL A 182 8.82 8.82 24.25
N GLY A 183 9.94 8.85 23.52
CA GLY A 183 11.25 8.47 24.04
C GLY A 183 11.48 6.97 24.16
N LEU A 184 10.78 6.14 23.37
CA LEU A 184 11.19 4.74 23.19
C LEU A 184 12.55 4.67 22.48
N GLN A 185 13.33 3.66 22.82
CA GLN A 185 14.74 3.52 22.45
C GLN A 185 15.06 2.09 22.01
N LYS A 186 16.26 1.93 21.45
CA LYS A 186 16.85 0.61 21.21
C LYS A 186 16.86 -0.19 22.53
N ASP A 187 16.55 -1.48 22.42
CA ASP A 187 16.50 -2.46 23.50
C ASP A 187 15.36 -2.29 24.53
N ASP A 188 14.45 -1.34 24.31
CA ASP A 188 13.16 -1.38 25.00
C ASP A 188 12.38 -2.63 24.56
N VAL A 189 11.67 -3.26 25.51
CA VAL A 189 10.84 -4.44 25.25
C VAL A 189 9.39 -4.08 25.54
N ILE A 190 8.59 -3.89 24.49
CA ILE A 190 7.15 -3.64 24.64
C ILE A 190 6.47 -4.94 25.09
N ILE A 191 5.66 -4.85 26.14
CA ILE A 191 4.95 -5.99 26.74
C ILE A 191 3.43 -5.83 26.73
N ALA A 192 2.90 -4.62 26.59
CA ALA A 192 1.46 -4.42 26.45
C ALA A 192 1.14 -3.11 25.72
N VAL A 193 -0.02 -3.06 25.07
CA VAL A 193 -0.61 -1.84 24.51
C VAL A 193 -2.07 -1.76 24.93
N ASP A 194 -2.49 -0.64 25.53
CA ASP A 194 -3.82 -0.46 26.14
C ASP A 194 -4.23 -1.63 27.05
N GLY A 195 -3.31 -2.09 27.89
CA GLY A 195 -3.51 -3.23 28.78
C GLY A 195 -3.63 -4.60 28.09
N HIS A 196 -3.56 -4.68 26.76
CA HIS A 196 -3.51 -5.95 26.02
C HIS A 196 -2.06 -6.44 26.00
N GLU A 197 -1.80 -7.50 26.73
CA GLU A 197 -0.46 -8.08 26.86
C GLU A 197 0.00 -8.76 25.57
N LEU A 198 1.26 -8.55 25.22
CA LEU A 198 1.97 -9.35 24.24
C LEU A 198 2.35 -10.66 24.92
N ILE A 199 1.64 -11.72 24.55
CA ILE A 199 1.90 -13.11 24.95
C ILE A 199 2.07 -13.97 23.70
N ALA A 200 2.50 -15.24 23.88
CA ALA A 200 2.63 -16.18 22.76
C ALA A 200 1.35 -16.22 21.90
N GLY A 201 1.50 -15.90 20.61
CA GLY A 201 0.39 -15.82 19.64
C GLY A 201 -0.25 -14.43 19.49
N THR A 202 0.10 -13.46 20.33
CA THR A 202 -0.35 -12.05 20.19
C THR A 202 0.75 -11.21 19.58
N THR A 203 0.42 -10.45 18.53
CA THR A 203 1.35 -9.51 17.88
C THR A 203 0.89 -8.08 18.11
N LEU A 204 1.83 -7.13 18.03
CA LEU A 204 1.50 -5.70 17.99
C LEU A 204 0.50 -5.37 16.86
N GLY A 205 0.62 -6.05 15.71
CA GLY A 205 -0.33 -5.89 14.61
C GLY A 205 -1.75 -6.30 14.97
N THR A 206 -1.92 -7.39 15.73
CA THR A 206 -3.21 -7.85 16.22
C THR A 206 -3.85 -6.83 17.17
N ILE A 207 -3.07 -6.29 18.11
CA ILE A 207 -3.56 -5.32 19.10
C ILE A 207 -3.96 -4.00 18.41
N LEU A 208 -3.12 -3.52 17.49
CA LEU A 208 -3.35 -2.27 16.77
C LEU A 208 -4.39 -2.37 15.65
N GLY A 209 -4.82 -3.58 15.27
CA GLY A 209 -5.75 -3.79 14.14
C GLY A 209 -7.11 -3.12 14.28
N THR A 210 -7.48 -2.65 15.47
CA THR A 210 -8.72 -1.89 15.72
C THR A 210 -8.50 -0.39 15.91
N LYS A 211 -7.24 0.06 15.83
CA LYS A 211 -6.83 1.45 16.04
C LYS A 211 -6.61 2.15 14.70
N HIS A 212 -6.61 3.47 14.75
CA HIS A 212 -6.26 4.33 13.63
C HIS A 212 -5.05 5.20 13.93
N ALA A 213 -4.39 5.67 12.88
CA ALA A 213 -3.45 6.79 12.99
C ALA A 213 -4.13 7.98 13.68
N GLY A 214 -3.45 8.57 14.65
CA GLY A 214 -3.96 9.65 15.50
C GLY A 214 -4.55 9.17 16.83
N ASP A 215 -4.91 7.89 16.99
CA ASP A 215 -5.33 7.35 18.28
C ASP A 215 -4.18 7.42 19.29
N VAL A 216 -4.50 7.68 20.55
CA VAL A 216 -3.54 7.59 21.66
C VAL A 216 -3.67 6.23 22.31
N VAL A 217 -2.54 5.53 22.47
CA VAL A 217 -2.46 4.25 23.16
C VAL A 217 -1.46 4.32 24.31
N GLU A 218 -1.74 3.61 25.39
CA GLU A 218 -0.77 3.40 26.47
C GLU A 218 0.14 2.22 26.11
N VAL A 219 1.44 2.46 26.01
CA VAL A 219 2.45 1.42 25.78
C VAL A 219 3.14 1.11 27.10
N THR A 220 3.08 -0.16 27.52
CA THR A 220 3.85 -0.67 28.65
C THR A 220 5.08 -1.42 28.14
N PHE A 221 6.25 -1.08 28.65
CA PHE A 221 7.52 -1.66 28.20
C PHE A 221 8.53 -1.80 29.33
N TYR A 222 9.55 -2.62 29.12
CA TYR A 222 10.73 -2.69 29.98
C TYR A 222 11.91 -2.00 29.34
N ARG A 223 12.67 -1.25 30.14
CA ARG A 223 14.02 -0.76 29.81
C ARG A 223 14.99 -1.34 30.83
N GLY A 224 15.70 -2.39 30.43
CA GLY A 224 16.39 -3.26 31.38
C GLY A 224 15.40 -3.84 32.39
N ALA A 225 15.61 -3.61 33.68
CA ALA A 225 14.75 -4.10 34.75
C ALA A 225 13.52 -3.21 35.02
N ASP A 226 13.52 -1.96 34.54
CA ASP A 226 12.50 -0.97 34.89
C ASP A 226 11.26 -1.11 34.00
N LYS A 227 10.09 -1.30 34.63
CA LYS A 227 8.79 -1.29 33.95
C LYS A 227 8.30 0.14 33.81
N LEU A 228 8.04 0.56 32.58
CA LEU A 228 7.67 1.93 32.21
C LEU A 228 6.36 1.92 31.43
N THR A 229 5.67 3.05 31.46
CA THR A 229 4.49 3.31 30.62
C THR A 229 4.61 4.65 29.91
N ALA A 230 4.10 4.72 28.68
CA ALA A 230 4.06 5.95 27.91
C ALA A 230 2.75 6.03 27.10
N ASN A 231 2.09 7.19 27.15
CA ASN A 231 0.96 7.49 26.27
C ASN A 231 1.48 8.00 24.94
N MET A 232 1.18 7.26 23.87
CA MET A 232 1.74 7.49 22.55
C MET A 232 0.64 7.66 21.52
N THR A 233 0.70 8.78 20.78
CA THR A 233 -0.12 8.96 19.58
C THR A 233 0.43 8.08 18.46
N LEU A 234 -0.40 7.19 17.92
CA LEU A 234 -0.08 6.36 16.77
C LEU A 234 0.12 7.25 15.54
N SER A 235 1.26 7.11 14.88
CA SER A 235 1.53 7.80 13.62
C SER A 235 0.74 7.16 12.47
N GLY A 236 0.52 7.93 11.41
CA GLY A 236 0.13 7.40 10.11
C GLY A 236 1.33 7.25 9.19
N ARG A 237 1.13 6.57 8.06
CA ARG A 237 2.12 6.61 6.98
C ARG A 237 2.24 8.05 6.47
N PRO A 238 3.46 8.56 6.20
CA PRO A 238 3.61 9.84 5.51
C PRO A 238 2.85 9.82 4.18
N ILE A 239 1.90 10.74 4.03
CA ILE A 239 1.12 10.88 2.80
C ILE A 239 1.76 12.00 1.97
N PRO A 240 2.08 11.76 0.69
CA PRO A 240 2.62 12.81 -0.16
C PRO A 240 1.59 13.93 -0.35
N THR A 241 2.09 15.13 -0.63
CA THR A 241 1.20 16.21 -1.08
C THR A 241 0.59 15.78 -2.42
N ILE A 242 -0.73 15.86 -2.54
CA ILE A 242 -1.45 15.49 -3.74
C ILE A 242 -1.50 16.69 -4.68
N PRO A 243 -0.88 16.64 -5.87
CA PRO A 243 -0.94 17.73 -6.85
C PRO A 243 -2.37 17.96 -7.34
N ALA A 244 -2.66 19.13 -7.92
CA ALA A 244 -4.01 19.42 -8.43
C ALA A 244 -4.29 18.77 -9.79
N SER A 245 -3.25 18.33 -10.51
CA SER A 245 -3.37 17.72 -11.83
C SER A 245 -2.21 16.79 -12.19
N TYR A 246 -2.37 16.02 -13.26
CA TYR A 246 -1.28 15.23 -13.84
C TYR A 246 -0.12 16.09 -14.36
N GLN A 247 -0.39 17.31 -14.84
CA GLN A 247 0.64 18.25 -15.26
C GLN A 247 1.48 18.75 -14.09
N GLU A 248 0.87 18.98 -12.93
CA GLU A 248 1.62 19.33 -11.71
C GLU A 248 2.40 18.12 -11.17
N LEU A 249 1.80 16.92 -11.18
CA LEU A 249 2.50 15.68 -10.86
C LEU A 249 3.73 15.48 -11.75
N SER A 250 3.58 15.68 -13.06
CA SER A 250 4.67 15.58 -14.05
C SER A 250 5.85 16.51 -13.71
N LYS A 251 5.58 17.76 -13.33
CA LYS A 251 6.63 18.72 -12.92
C LYS A 251 7.37 18.29 -11.65
N GLU A 252 6.65 17.73 -10.68
CA GLU A 252 7.26 17.22 -9.45
C GLU A 252 8.13 15.98 -9.74
N VAL A 253 7.65 15.07 -10.59
CA VAL A 253 8.42 13.91 -11.07
C VAL A 253 9.68 14.35 -11.82
N GLU A 254 9.57 15.32 -12.74
CA GLU A 254 10.71 15.85 -13.49
C GLU A 254 11.79 16.43 -12.55
N LYS A 255 11.37 17.17 -11.52
CA LYS A 255 12.27 17.72 -10.51
C LYS A 255 13.02 16.59 -9.76
N GLN A 256 12.32 15.54 -9.38
CA GLN A 256 12.91 14.38 -8.69
C GLN A 256 13.92 13.66 -9.60
N TYR A 257 13.55 13.36 -10.85
CA TYR A 257 14.48 12.74 -11.80
C TYR A 257 15.73 13.58 -12.04
N ARG A 258 15.58 14.90 -12.18
CA ARG A 258 16.73 15.80 -12.34
C ARG A 258 17.68 15.72 -11.16
N GLN A 259 17.15 15.70 -9.94
CA GLN A 259 17.96 15.57 -8.72
C GLN A 259 18.72 14.23 -8.69
N SER A 260 18.01 13.12 -8.85
CA SER A 260 18.63 11.78 -8.82
C SER A 260 19.68 11.59 -9.92
N MET A 261 19.44 12.15 -11.12
CA MET A 261 20.39 12.06 -12.21
C MET A 261 21.67 12.86 -11.94
N VAL A 262 21.58 14.04 -11.31
CA VAL A 262 22.77 14.79 -10.89
C VAL A 262 23.61 13.97 -9.91
N GLU A 263 22.98 13.29 -8.96
CA GLU A 263 23.65 12.47 -7.95
C GLU A 263 24.34 11.24 -8.58
N ILE A 264 23.64 10.52 -9.46
CA ILE A 264 24.19 9.37 -10.18
C ILE A 264 25.37 9.79 -11.06
N GLU A 265 25.21 10.84 -11.87
CA GLU A 265 26.27 11.32 -12.76
C GLU A 265 27.49 11.81 -11.98
N THR A 266 27.27 12.44 -10.83
CA THR A 266 28.36 12.83 -9.91
C THR A 266 29.09 11.61 -9.37
N ALA A 267 28.37 10.56 -8.95
CA ALA A 267 28.97 9.35 -8.38
C ALA A 267 29.86 8.60 -9.38
N ILE A 268 29.51 8.61 -10.67
CA ILE A 268 30.26 7.91 -11.73
C ILE A 268 31.23 8.82 -12.50
N ASN A 269 31.35 10.10 -12.10
CA ASN A 269 32.24 11.04 -12.77
C ASN A 269 33.71 10.60 -12.65
N GLY A 270 34.43 10.57 -13.76
CA GLY A 270 35.82 10.10 -13.82
C GLY A 270 36.01 8.59 -13.65
N VAL A 271 34.93 7.80 -13.55
CA VAL A 271 34.99 6.34 -13.49
C VAL A 271 35.11 5.74 -14.90
N SER A 272 36.07 4.83 -15.09
CA SER A 272 36.28 4.15 -16.38
C SER A 272 35.18 3.10 -16.68
N GLU A 273 35.01 2.74 -17.96
CA GLU A 273 34.03 1.70 -18.36
C GLU A 273 34.27 0.36 -17.65
N ALA A 274 35.54 -0.05 -17.53
CA ALA A 274 35.90 -1.31 -16.88
C ALA A 274 35.51 -1.32 -15.40
N GLN A 275 35.61 -0.18 -14.70
CA GLN A 275 35.18 -0.06 -13.31
C GLN A 275 33.65 -0.09 -13.18
N CYS A 276 32.92 0.55 -14.09
CA CYS A 276 31.46 0.48 -14.08
C CYS A 276 30.91 -0.92 -14.42
N ALA A 277 31.64 -1.69 -15.22
CA ALA A 277 31.29 -3.08 -15.57
C ALA A 277 31.75 -4.11 -14.53
N HIS A 278 32.53 -3.72 -13.52
CA HIS A 278 33.04 -4.63 -12.52
C HIS A 278 31.95 -5.00 -11.51
N GLN A 279 31.68 -6.29 -11.36
CA GLN A 279 30.82 -6.82 -10.31
C GLN A 279 31.66 -7.05 -9.04
N PRO A 280 31.28 -6.49 -7.88
CA PRO A 280 32.01 -6.70 -6.64
C PRO A 280 32.12 -8.19 -6.24
N ASN A 281 31.05 -8.96 -6.46
CA ASN A 281 31.03 -10.41 -6.31
C ASN A 281 29.83 -11.01 -7.11
N PRO A 282 29.74 -12.35 -7.27
CA PRO A 282 28.70 -12.98 -8.10
C PRO A 282 27.24 -12.75 -7.68
N LYS A 283 26.99 -12.19 -6.49
CA LYS A 283 25.64 -11.89 -5.98
C LYS A 283 25.34 -10.39 -5.99
N GLU A 284 26.29 -9.54 -6.36
CA GLU A 284 26.15 -8.09 -6.37
C GLU A 284 26.25 -7.56 -7.79
N TRP A 285 25.39 -6.58 -8.10
CA TRP A 285 25.37 -5.92 -9.38
C TRP A 285 26.53 -4.94 -9.56
N SER A 286 27.03 -4.85 -10.78
CA SER A 286 27.92 -3.77 -11.20
C SER A 286 27.14 -2.45 -11.33
N VAL A 287 27.86 -1.34 -11.51
CA VAL A 287 27.21 -0.05 -11.81
C VAL A 287 26.38 -0.13 -13.09
N ASN A 288 26.89 -0.82 -14.11
CA ASN A 288 26.17 -1.01 -15.37
C ASN A 288 24.88 -1.83 -15.18
N ASP A 289 24.93 -2.91 -14.41
CA ASP A 289 23.76 -3.73 -14.07
C ASP A 289 22.69 -2.87 -13.36
N ILE A 290 23.10 -2.02 -12.41
CA ILE A 290 22.19 -1.11 -11.69
C ILE A 290 21.56 -0.09 -12.65
N LEU A 291 22.34 0.54 -13.52
CA LEU A 291 21.81 1.49 -14.52
C LEU A 291 20.83 0.82 -15.49
N ALA A 292 21.14 -0.40 -15.95
CA ALA A 292 20.23 -1.19 -16.77
C ALA A 292 18.93 -1.54 -16.04
N HIS A 293 19.01 -1.90 -14.76
CA HIS A 293 17.85 -2.13 -13.91
C HIS A 293 16.99 -0.86 -13.75
N LEU A 294 17.60 0.32 -13.55
CA LEU A 294 16.87 1.58 -13.45
C LEU A 294 16.11 1.91 -14.75
N ILE A 295 16.71 1.67 -15.93
CA ILE A 295 16.02 1.81 -17.22
C ILE A 295 14.79 0.89 -17.28
N GLN A 296 14.96 -0.38 -16.94
CA GLN A 296 13.89 -1.37 -16.97
C GLN A 296 12.77 -1.08 -15.99
N SER A 297 13.12 -0.55 -14.82
CA SER A 297 12.17 -0.14 -13.78
C SER A 297 11.36 1.06 -14.23
N GLU A 298 11.97 2.03 -14.91
CA GLU A 298 11.25 3.17 -15.48
C GLU A 298 10.23 2.74 -16.54
N VAL A 299 10.61 1.85 -17.45
CA VAL A 299 9.67 1.28 -18.45
C VAL A 299 8.56 0.47 -17.78
N GLY A 300 8.89 -0.30 -16.74
CA GLY A 300 7.88 -1.01 -15.94
C GLY A 300 6.92 -0.05 -15.24
N TRP A 301 7.44 1.06 -14.73
CA TRP A 301 6.67 2.13 -14.10
C TRP A 301 5.71 2.80 -15.08
N GLN A 302 6.12 3.06 -16.32
CA GLN A 302 5.23 3.60 -17.36
C GLN A 302 4.02 2.70 -17.60
N ASN A 303 4.24 1.38 -17.70
CA ASN A 303 3.15 0.40 -17.83
C ASN A 303 2.24 0.41 -16.60
N ARG A 304 2.82 0.40 -15.40
CA ARG A 304 2.08 0.45 -14.14
C ARG A 304 1.22 1.72 -14.03
N ALA A 305 1.77 2.87 -14.36
CA ALA A 305 1.07 4.15 -14.34
C ALA A 305 -0.08 4.17 -15.37
N SER A 306 0.16 3.65 -16.57
CA SER A 306 -0.88 3.49 -17.60
C SER A 306 -2.04 2.63 -17.11
N GLU A 307 -1.75 1.48 -16.48
CA GLU A 307 -2.76 0.59 -15.90
C GLU A 307 -3.58 1.23 -14.79
N ILE A 308 -2.93 2.01 -13.90
CA ILE A 308 -3.64 2.73 -12.83
C ILE A 308 -4.56 3.80 -13.44
N ILE A 309 -4.07 4.56 -14.40
CA ILE A 309 -4.82 5.64 -15.06
C ILE A 309 -6.04 5.07 -15.80
N SER A 310 -5.85 4.00 -16.58
CA SER A 310 -6.93 3.33 -17.31
C SER A 310 -7.87 2.53 -16.41
N GLY A 311 -7.40 2.12 -15.22
CA GLY A 311 -8.10 1.23 -14.31
C GLY A 311 -8.10 -0.24 -14.74
N THR A 312 -7.12 -0.67 -15.53
CA THR A 312 -6.99 -2.03 -16.08
C THR A 312 -5.88 -2.84 -15.42
N GLU A 313 -5.54 -2.52 -14.18
CA GLU A 313 -4.43 -3.13 -13.43
C GLU A 313 -4.51 -4.66 -13.38
N GLY A 314 -3.37 -5.32 -13.60
CA GLY A 314 -3.22 -6.76 -13.41
C GLY A 314 -3.34 -7.20 -11.95
N ALA A 315 -3.48 -8.51 -11.73
CA ALA A 315 -3.29 -9.16 -10.44
C ALA A 315 -2.08 -10.10 -10.54
N TYR A 316 -1.18 -10.05 -9.55
CA TYR A 316 0.06 -10.81 -9.52
C TYR A 316 0.16 -11.55 -8.20
N ASP A 317 0.63 -12.80 -8.22
CA ASP A 317 0.77 -13.62 -7.01
C ASP A 317 1.90 -13.09 -6.12
N GLU A 318 3.02 -12.71 -6.74
CA GLU A 318 4.18 -12.14 -6.06
C GLU A 318 5.06 -11.33 -7.02
N TYR A 319 6.05 -10.63 -6.47
CA TYR A 319 7.12 -10.03 -7.25
C TYR A 319 8.13 -11.10 -7.66
N SER A 320 8.28 -11.33 -8.96
CA SER A 320 9.17 -12.37 -9.52
C SER A 320 10.67 -12.03 -9.50
N GLY A 321 11.05 -10.92 -8.85
CA GLY A 321 12.44 -10.48 -8.81
C GLY A 321 12.91 -9.79 -10.10
N ASN A 322 14.20 -9.53 -10.16
CA ASN A 322 14.87 -8.99 -11.34
C ASN A 322 15.56 -10.11 -12.11
N LEU A 323 15.09 -10.41 -13.32
CA LEU A 323 15.68 -11.42 -14.17
C LEU A 323 17.00 -10.91 -14.78
N GLN A 324 18.12 -11.54 -14.43
CA GLN A 324 19.44 -11.15 -14.95
C GLN A 324 19.49 -11.17 -16.49
N SER A 325 18.81 -12.11 -17.14
CA SER A 325 18.73 -12.15 -18.61
C SER A 325 18.14 -10.89 -19.25
N ARG A 326 17.25 -10.17 -18.53
CA ARG A 326 16.70 -8.89 -18.99
C ARG A 326 17.75 -7.77 -18.88
N ILE A 327 18.51 -7.78 -17.77
CA ILE A 327 19.67 -6.89 -17.56
C ILE A 327 20.71 -7.10 -18.66
N ASP A 328 21.13 -8.34 -18.88
CA ASP A 328 22.10 -8.72 -19.91
C ASP A 328 21.64 -8.26 -21.31
N ALA A 329 20.35 -8.43 -21.64
CA ALA A 329 19.78 -7.95 -22.90
C ALA A 329 19.90 -6.43 -23.04
N THR A 330 19.62 -5.67 -21.97
CA THR A 330 19.76 -4.21 -21.98
C THR A 330 21.23 -3.79 -22.17
N LEU A 331 22.15 -4.44 -21.44
CA LEU A 331 23.58 -4.18 -21.56
C LEU A 331 24.14 -4.50 -22.95
N SER A 332 23.58 -5.50 -23.64
CA SER A 332 23.99 -5.82 -25.02
C SER A 332 23.67 -4.71 -26.03
N ILE A 333 22.62 -3.91 -25.77
CA ILE A 333 22.20 -2.80 -26.62
C ILE A 333 22.87 -1.49 -26.19
N TYR A 334 23.05 -1.31 -24.88
CA TYR A 334 23.68 -0.13 -24.28
C TYR A 334 24.95 -0.53 -23.52
N PRO A 335 26.07 -0.81 -24.23
CA PRO A 335 27.25 -1.44 -23.64
C PRO A 335 28.16 -0.49 -22.84
N THR A 336 27.88 0.81 -22.81
CA THR A 336 28.72 1.81 -22.14
C THR A 336 27.92 2.58 -21.09
N LYS A 337 28.60 3.08 -20.05
CA LYS A 337 27.93 3.92 -19.04
C LYS A 337 27.26 5.14 -19.68
N ALA A 338 27.86 5.71 -20.73
CA ALA A 338 27.32 6.86 -21.44
C ALA A 338 26.00 6.52 -22.18
N SER A 339 25.92 5.36 -22.84
CA SER A 339 24.69 4.95 -23.51
C SER A 339 23.60 4.55 -22.52
N LEU A 340 23.95 3.92 -21.39
CA LEU A 340 23.01 3.63 -20.29
C LEU A 340 22.44 4.91 -19.68
N ILE A 341 23.28 5.90 -19.34
CA ILE A 341 22.81 7.19 -18.80
C ILE A 341 21.93 7.93 -19.81
N THR A 342 22.31 7.93 -21.09
CA THR A 342 21.50 8.53 -22.15
C THR A 342 20.13 7.87 -22.24
N GLN A 343 20.09 6.53 -22.21
CA GLN A 343 18.84 5.78 -22.27
C GLN A 343 17.98 6.02 -21.03
N LEU A 344 18.56 6.02 -19.82
CA LEU A 344 17.84 6.28 -18.57
C LEU A 344 17.17 7.65 -18.59
N LYS A 345 17.90 8.69 -19.03
CA LYS A 345 17.34 10.04 -19.21
C LYS A 345 16.20 10.05 -20.23
N ALA A 346 16.32 9.30 -21.33
CA ALA A 346 15.30 9.24 -22.36
C ALA A 346 13.99 8.64 -21.85
N VAL A 347 14.04 7.50 -21.13
CA VAL A 347 12.84 6.86 -20.57
C VAL A 347 12.22 7.69 -19.44
N GLN A 348 13.02 8.37 -18.63
CA GLN A 348 12.50 9.32 -17.64
C GLN A 348 11.80 10.52 -18.29
N ALA A 349 12.35 11.06 -19.38
CA ALA A 349 11.72 12.14 -20.15
C ALA A 349 10.39 11.69 -20.77
N GLU A 350 10.32 10.46 -21.27
CA GLU A 350 9.06 9.85 -21.74
C GLU A 350 8.02 9.77 -20.62
N THR A 351 8.39 9.34 -19.41
CA THR A 351 7.48 9.33 -18.25
C THR A 351 6.94 10.72 -17.91
N VAL A 352 7.81 11.74 -17.91
CA VAL A 352 7.39 13.13 -17.66
C VAL A 352 6.37 13.60 -18.70
N ILE A 353 6.65 13.35 -19.98
CA ILE A 353 5.74 13.71 -21.09
C ILE A 353 4.44 12.92 -21.01
N PHE A 354 4.50 11.62 -20.72
CA PHE A 354 3.34 10.76 -20.55
C PHE A 354 2.41 11.31 -19.48
N LEU A 355 2.91 11.60 -18.28
CA LEU A 355 2.13 12.18 -17.19
C LEU A 355 1.56 13.55 -17.59
N ALA A 356 2.34 14.43 -18.23
CA ALA A 356 1.84 15.74 -18.67
C ALA A 356 0.72 15.65 -19.73
N SER A 357 0.72 14.57 -20.51
CA SER A 357 -0.21 14.33 -21.62
C SER A 357 -1.50 13.64 -21.20
N VAL A 358 -1.63 13.22 -19.93
CA VAL A 358 -2.86 12.60 -19.43
C VAL A 358 -4.01 13.61 -19.51
N PRO A 359 -5.11 13.28 -20.21
CA PRO A 359 -6.28 14.16 -20.33
C PRO A 359 -6.92 14.47 -18.97
N ALA A 360 -7.41 15.71 -18.81
CA ALA A 360 -7.91 16.21 -17.52
C ALA A 360 -9.16 15.48 -17.02
N ASP A 361 -9.93 14.85 -17.91
CA ASP A 361 -11.10 14.03 -17.57
C ASP A 361 -10.74 12.78 -16.77
N PHE A 362 -9.51 12.27 -16.83
CA PHE A 362 -9.06 11.17 -15.98
C PHE A 362 -8.98 11.54 -14.50
N LEU A 363 -8.85 12.84 -14.17
CA LEU A 363 -8.86 13.32 -12.77
C LEU A 363 -10.22 13.15 -12.09
N VAL A 364 -11.28 12.82 -12.85
CA VAL A 364 -12.59 12.50 -12.27
C VAL A 364 -12.49 11.30 -11.32
N HIS A 365 -11.58 10.36 -11.57
CA HIS A 365 -11.34 9.20 -10.73
C HIS A 365 -10.27 9.48 -9.67
N LYS A 366 -10.66 10.26 -8.65
CA LYS A 366 -9.74 10.76 -7.61
C LYS A 366 -8.98 9.66 -6.89
N GLY A 367 -9.62 8.50 -6.63
CA GLY A 367 -8.97 7.35 -6.00
C GLY A 367 -7.77 6.82 -6.80
N ARG A 368 -7.91 6.71 -8.12
CA ARG A 368 -6.83 6.27 -9.02
C ARG A 368 -5.71 7.29 -9.09
N PHE A 369 -6.06 8.57 -9.19
CA PHE A 369 -5.07 9.64 -9.20
C PHE A 369 -4.29 9.68 -7.88
N TRP A 370 -4.98 9.59 -6.74
CA TRP A 370 -4.35 9.52 -5.43
C TRP A 370 -3.39 8.32 -5.31
N LYS A 371 -3.83 7.14 -5.77
CA LYS A 371 -3.00 5.92 -5.79
C LYS A 371 -1.75 6.10 -6.65
N LEU A 372 -1.89 6.67 -7.85
CA LEU A 372 -0.76 6.97 -8.72
C LEU A 372 0.25 7.89 -8.01
N VAL A 373 -0.21 9.00 -7.44
CA VAL A 373 0.64 9.95 -6.71
C VAL A 373 1.34 9.27 -5.53
N TYR A 374 0.61 8.42 -4.80
CA TYR A 374 1.13 7.67 -3.66
C TYR A 374 2.23 6.67 -4.06
N GLU A 375 2.07 5.96 -5.19
CA GLU A 375 3.08 5.05 -5.73
C GLU A 375 4.30 5.82 -6.28
N VAL A 376 4.09 6.91 -7.03
CA VAL A 376 5.17 7.79 -7.52
C VAL A 376 6.04 8.32 -6.39
N ALA A 377 5.44 8.70 -5.27
CA ALA A 377 6.15 9.26 -4.13
C ALA A 377 7.16 8.29 -3.49
N GLN A 378 7.13 6.99 -3.85
CA GLN A 378 8.12 6.02 -3.41
C GLN A 378 9.42 6.04 -4.24
N ASN A 379 9.39 6.63 -5.44
CA ASN A 379 10.52 6.60 -6.38
C ASN A 379 11.82 7.21 -5.82
N PRO A 380 11.82 8.33 -5.07
CA PRO A 380 13.04 8.85 -4.47
C PRO A 380 13.77 7.83 -3.57
N TYR A 381 13.05 7.02 -2.80
CA TYR A 381 13.65 5.96 -1.97
C TYR A 381 14.30 4.86 -2.82
N HIS A 382 13.63 4.45 -3.90
CA HIS A 382 14.17 3.47 -4.84
C HIS A 382 15.46 3.98 -5.50
N MET A 383 15.46 5.22 -6.01
CA MET A 383 16.64 5.85 -6.61
C MET A 383 17.79 5.98 -5.61
N GLN A 384 17.50 6.42 -4.39
CA GLN A 384 18.51 6.56 -3.32
C GLN A 384 19.14 5.21 -2.95
N SER A 385 18.35 4.15 -2.80
CA SER A 385 18.84 2.79 -2.55
C SER A 385 19.83 2.34 -3.63
N HIS A 386 19.52 2.58 -4.91
CA HIS A 386 20.42 2.20 -6.00
C HIS A 386 21.63 3.12 -6.13
N LEU A 387 21.54 4.40 -5.76
CA LEU A 387 22.69 5.28 -5.64
C LEU A 387 23.68 4.75 -4.59
N GLU A 388 23.19 4.31 -3.43
CA GLU A 388 24.03 3.68 -2.40
C GLU A 388 24.68 2.39 -2.90
N GLN A 389 23.97 1.58 -3.69
CA GLN A 389 24.55 0.39 -4.32
C GLN A 389 25.64 0.75 -5.33
N ILE A 390 25.45 1.79 -6.16
CA ILE A 390 26.47 2.29 -7.08
C ILE A 390 27.73 2.71 -6.30
N GLN A 391 27.56 3.48 -5.22
CA GLN A 391 28.67 3.93 -4.39
C GLN A 391 29.43 2.75 -3.76
N LYS A 392 28.73 1.74 -3.24
CA LYS A 392 29.33 0.53 -2.69
C LYS A 392 30.09 -0.28 -3.76
N ALA A 393 29.51 -0.46 -4.95
CA ALA A 393 30.17 -1.16 -6.04
C ALA A 393 31.48 -0.46 -6.44
N LEU A 394 31.48 0.87 -6.53
CA LEU A 394 32.68 1.66 -6.84
C LEU A 394 33.74 1.64 -5.73
N GLN A 395 33.35 1.50 -4.47
CA GLN A 395 34.29 1.31 -3.37
C GLN A 395 34.98 -0.05 -3.44
N ALA A 396 34.24 -1.11 -3.78
CA ALA A 396 34.79 -2.47 -3.93
C ALA A 396 35.85 -2.56 -5.05
N VAL A 397 35.72 -1.76 -6.11
CA VAL A 397 36.71 -1.69 -7.21
C VAL A 397 38.02 -1.01 -6.79
N LYS A 398 38.01 -0.20 -5.73
CA LYS A 398 39.19 0.51 -5.21
C LYS A 398 39.94 -0.27 -4.13
N ALA A 399 39.29 -1.27 -3.53
CA ALA A 399 39.84 -2.18 -2.53
C ALA A 399 40.61 -3.32 -3.22
#